data_AF-A0A4V1V213-F1
#
_entry.id   AF-A0A4V1V213-F1
#
_cell.length_a   1.000
_cell.length_b   1.000
_cell.length_c   1.000
_cell.angle_alpha   90.00
_cell.angle_beta   90.00
_cell.angle_gamma   90.00
#
_symmetry.space_group_name_H-M   'P 1'
#
loop_
_entity.id
_entity.type
_entity.pdbx_description
1 polymer ?
#
loop_
_entity_poly.entity_id
_entity_poly.type
_entity_poly.pdbx_seq_one_letter_code
_entity_poly.pdbx_strand_id
1 'polypeptide(L)' 'DSKVLKSCTLPLTGKGVVDRIITNLGVLDVTHKGLHIVELADGVTREEITAATEANLV' A
#
# COMPACT_ATOMS: atom_id res chain seq x y z
N ASP A 1 -3.90 -1.43 -13.28
CA ASP A 1 -4.66 -1.95 -12.12
C ASP A 1 -3.81 -1.98 -10.87
N SER A 2 -4.35 -1.40 -9.79
CA SER A 2 -3.73 -1.45 -8.46
C SER A 2 -3.85 -2.87 -7.89
N LYS A 3 -2.81 -3.30 -7.17
CA LYS A 3 -2.85 -4.52 -6.33
C LYS A 3 -3.13 -4.21 -4.86
N VAL A 4 -3.06 -2.93 -4.47
CA VAL A 4 -3.26 -2.45 -3.10
C VAL A 4 -4.62 -1.77 -3.05
N LEU A 5 -5.63 -2.56 -2.71
CA LEU A 5 -7.06 -2.21 -2.80
C LEU A 5 -7.65 -1.83 -1.44
N LYS A 6 -8.82 -1.18 -1.44
CA LYS A 6 -9.61 -0.92 -0.21
C LYS A 6 -10.15 -2.21 0.42
N SER A 7 -10.43 -3.22 -0.40
CA SER A 7 -10.84 -4.56 0.02
C SER A 7 -10.29 -5.58 -0.98
N CYS A 8 -9.80 -6.71 -0.49
CA CYS A 8 -9.39 -7.81 -1.36
C CYS A 8 -10.61 -8.35 -2.11
N THR A 9 -10.44 -8.61 -3.41
CA THR A 9 -11.44 -9.24 -4.27
C THR A 9 -11.26 -10.76 -4.35
N LEU A 10 -10.06 -11.25 -4.04
CA LEU A 10 -9.73 -12.67 -3.95
C LEU A 10 -9.96 -13.19 -2.52
N PRO A 11 -10.14 -14.52 -2.35
CA PRO A 11 -10.21 -15.12 -1.02
C PRO A 11 -9.01 -14.75 -0.15
N LEU A 12 -9.28 -14.34 1.09
CA LEU A 12 -8.24 -13.93 2.03
C LEU A 12 -7.41 -15.14 2.47
N THR A 13 -6.09 -15.01 2.44
CA THR A 13 -5.17 -15.95 3.10
C THR A 13 -5.16 -15.74 4.62
N GLY A 14 -5.27 -14.49 5.07
CA GLY A 14 -5.34 -14.09 6.48
C GLY A 14 -5.90 -12.67 6.59
N LYS A 15 -6.57 -12.37 7.72
CA LYS A 15 -7.21 -11.07 7.94
C LYS A 15 -6.42 -10.25 8.96
N GLY A 16 -5.97 -9.06 8.56
CA GLY A 16 -5.25 -8.13 9.45
C GLY A 16 -3.90 -8.66 9.93
N VAL A 17 -3.23 -9.47 9.10
CA VAL A 17 -1.97 -10.16 9.46
C VAL A 17 -0.72 -9.53 8.82
N VAL A 18 -0.89 -8.47 8.03
CA VAL A 18 0.22 -7.82 7.30
C VAL A 18 0.59 -6.54 8.02
N ASP A 19 1.86 -6.39 8.39
CA ASP A 19 2.39 -5.19 9.03
C ASP A 19 3.05 -4.21 8.04
N ARG A 20 3.64 -4.73 6.95
CA ARG A 20 4.38 -3.93 5.95
C ARG A 20 4.23 -4.50 4.54
N ILE A 21 4.13 -3.61 3.55
CA ILE A 21 4.06 -3.92 2.12
C ILE A 21 5.25 -3.26 1.42
N ILE A 22 6.05 -4.05 0.71
CA ILE A 22 7.21 -3.57 -0.05
C ILE A 22 6.92 -3.75 -1.53
N THR A 23 7.12 -2.68 -2.30
CA THR A 23 6.87 -2.65 -3.75
C THR A 23 8.05 -2.03 -4.49
N ASN A 24 7.99 -2.04 -5.82
CA ASN A 24 8.93 -1.29 -6.66
C ASN A 24 8.77 0.23 -6.55
N LEU A 25 7.66 0.73 -5.99
CA LEU A 25 7.39 2.16 -5.85
C LEU A 25 7.79 2.71 -4.47
N GLY A 26 7.87 1.84 -3.47
CA GLY A 26 8.16 2.23 -2.10
C GLY A 26 7.69 1.22 -1.05
N VAL A 27 7.79 1.64 0.21
CA VAL A 27 7.45 0.86 1.40
C VAL A 27 6.24 1.49 2.11
N LEU A 28 5.25 0.65 2.42
CA LEU A 28 4.01 1.05 3.09
C LEU A 28 3.86 0.28 4.41
N ASP A 29 3.65 0.98 5.51
CA ASP A 29 3.29 0.37 6.79
C ASP A 29 1.78 0.31 6.97
N VAL A 30 1.29 -0.82 7.48
CA VAL A 30 -0.13 -1.01 7.78
C VAL A 30 -0.40 -0.47 9.19
N THR A 31 -1.23 0.58 9.26
CA THR A 31 -1.63 1.19 10.54
C THR A 31 -3.13 1.05 10.75
N HIS A 32 -3.59 1.35 11.96
CA HIS A 32 -5.02 1.40 12.29
C HIS A 32 -5.81 2.46 11.50
N LYS A 33 -5.15 3.44 10.86
CA LYS A 33 -5.79 4.49 10.06
C LYS A 33 -5.73 4.23 8.54
N GLY A 34 -4.86 3.31 8.10
CA GLY A 34 -4.57 3.10 6.69
C GLY A 34 -3.09 2.79 6.45
N LEU A 35 -2.66 2.93 5.20
CA LEU A 35 -1.30 2.66 4.77
C LEU A 35 -0.44 3.92 4.87
N HIS A 36 0.63 3.88 5.65
CA HIS A 36 1.56 5.00 5.79
C HIS A 36 2.76 4.81 4.85
N ILE A 37 3.08 5.81 4.03
CA ILE A 37 4.26 5.76 3.15
C ILE A 37 5.51 6.01 3.99
N VAL A 38 6.36 5.00 4.13
CA VAL A 38 7.61 5.06 4.89
C VAL A 38 8.77 5.50 4.01
N GLU A 39 8.87 4.93 2.82
CA GLU A 39 9.93 5.18 1.85
C GLU A 39 9.37 5.20 0.43
N LEU A 40 9.98 6.02 -0.43
CA LEU A 40 9.75 6.01 -1.87
C LEU A 40 11.00 5.44 -2.54
N ALA A 41 10.80 4.70 -3.63
CA ALA A 41 11.92 4.26 -4.46
C ALA A 41 12.58 5.47 -5.15
N ASP A 42 13.84 5.31 -5.55
CA ASP A 42 14.57 6.37 -6.25
C ASP A 42 13.83 6.85 -7.50
N GLY A 43 13.62 8.16 -7.58
CA GLY A 43 12.91 8.79 -8.69
C GLY A 43 11.39 8.66 -8.66
N VAL A 44 10.81 7.97 -7.66
CA VAL A 44 9.36 7.87 -7.48
C VAL A 44 8.86 9.03 -6.61
N THR A 45 7.80 9.67 -7.10
CA THR A 45 7.11 10.76 -6.42
C THR A 45 5.97 10.25 -5.55
N ARG A 46 5.52 11.08 -4.61
CA ARG A 46 4.36 10.74 -3.75
C ARG A 46 3.08 10.63 -4.57
N GLU A 47 2.96 11.43 -5.62
CA GLU A 47 1.83 11.44 -6.54
C GLU A 47 1.73 10.12 -7.30
N GLU A 48 2.86 9.57 -7.77
CA GLU A 48 2.90 8.30 -8.50
C GLU A 48 2.45 7.11 -7.64
N ILE A 49 2.99 6.99 -6.42
CA ILE A 49 2.56 5.90 -5.51
C ILE A 49 1.09 6.05 -5.10
N THR A 50 0.61 7.30 -4.95
CA THR A 50 -0.79 7.58 -4.62
C THR A 50 -1.71 7.21 -5.78
N ALA A 51 -1.33 7.53 -7.01
CA ALA A 51 -2.09 7.16 -8.21
C ALA A 51 -2.10 5.63 -8.45
N ALA A 52 -1.04 4.93 -8.04
CA ALA A 52 -0.92 3.48 -8.17
C ALA A 52 -1.60 2.68 -7.03
N THR A 53 -2.10 3.36 -5.98
CA THR A 53 -2.65 2.73 -4.76
C THR A 53 -4.11 3.13 -4.58
N GLU A 54 -5.01 2.17 -4.45
CA GLU A 54 -6.44 2.44 -4.22
C GLU A 54 -6.82 2.45 -2.74
N ALA A 55 -6.01 1.81 -1.90
CA ALA A 55 -6.18 1.81 -0.45
C ALA A 55 -6.00 3.22 0.15
N ASN A 56 -6.53 3.42 1.35
CA ASN A 56 -6.39 4.68 2.06
C ASN A 56 -4.93 4.90 2.48
N LEU A 57 -4.30 5.94 1.95
CA LEU A 57 -2.97 6.40 2.34
C LEU A 57 -3.08 7.48 3.41
N VAL A 58 -2.22 7.43 4.43
CA VAL A 58 -2.16 8.38 5.55
C VAL A 58 -0.78 9.00 5.71
#